data_AF-A0A3D8MB73-F1
#
_entry.id   AF-A0A3D8MB73-F1
#
_cell.length_a   1.000
_cell.length_b   1.000
_cell.length_c   1.000
_cell.angle_alpha   90.00
_cell.angle_beta   90.00
_cell.angle_gamma   90.00
#
_symmetry.space_group_name_H-M   'P 1'
#
loop_
_entity.id
_entity.type
_entity.pdbx_description
1 polymer ?
#
loop_
_entity_poly.entity_id
_entity_poly.type
_entity_poly.pdbx_seq_one_letter_code
_entity_poly.pdbx_strand_id
1 'polypeptide(L)'
;MKTVHFAISTVIYLIFWCVFSYLLVFIGGSMISLYVELPEFVKTVDAGPVMFAIPGIPEGLANALLVLAFGVQHSVMARGKFKLWLTQFVPQALERSVFVLATCVVLIWLYLAWQPMEYQVWFVSGVWSGLLQLAFAAGAGLVLWATFMISHGQLFGISQTWHAMRGMKEPDIPFITPSLYKVSRHPMYLGILFVLWATPVMTLGHLIASSLLSFYVFIGIGYEERDLLARFGKRYYVYMQHVPQILPIGFRKAPNNPAKQAAFPAEGNQK
;
A
#
# COMPACT_ATOMS: atom_id res chain seq x y z
N MET A 1 4.43 -31.15 6.29
CA MET A 1 5.04 -30.00 5.57
C MET A 1 4.02 -28.92 5.20
N LYS A 2 2.93 -29.22 4.49
CA LYS A 2 1.96 -28.20 4.05
C LYS A 2 1.26 -27.43 5.18
N THR A 3 0.92 -28.09 6.29
CA THR A 3 0.38 -27.45 7.50
C THR A 3 1.37 -26.48 8.14
N VAL A 4 2.67 -26.78 8.07
CA VAL A 4 3.74 -25.89 8.57
C VAL A 4 3.79 -24.61 7.72
N HIS A 5 3.65 -24.71 6.39
CA HIS A 5 3.60 -23.53 5.53
C HIS A 5 2.42 -22.62 5.88
N PHE A 6 1.24 -23.21 6.13
CA PHE A 6 0.07 -22.44 6.56
C PHE A 6 0.31 -21.72 7.89
N ALA A 7 0.86 -22.42 8.90
CA ALA A 7 1.21 -21.82 10.18
C ALA A 7 2.21 -20.64 10.03
N ILE A 8 3.24 -20.81 9.19
CA ILE A 8 4.21 -19.74 8.86
C ILE A 8 3.51 -18.53 8.25
N SER A 9 2.64 -18.73 7.25
CA SER A 9 1.86 -17.64 6.64
C SER A 9 0.96 -16.93 7.65
N THR A 10 0.33 -17.67 8.56
CA THR A 10 -0.49 -17.07 9.63
C THR A 10 0.35 -16.20 10.56
N VAL A 11 1.52 -16.66 11.00
CA VAL A 11 2.42 -15.85 11.84
C VAL A 11 2.87 -14.59 11.10
N ILE A 12 3.28 -14.71 9.84
CA ILE A 12 3.68 -13.56 9.00
C ILE A 12 2.53 -12.57 8.84
N TYR A 13 1.31 -13.05 8.65
CA TYR A 13 0.13 -12.20 8.56
C TYR A 13 -0.14 -11.44 9.85
N LEU A 14 0.03 -12.07 11.03
CA LEU A 14 -0.10 -11.38 12.31
C LEU A 14 1.00 -10.31 12.49
N ILE A 15 2.23 -10.61 12.09
CA ILE A 15 3.33 -9.63 12.07
C ILE A 15 2.97 -8.46 11.16
N PHE A 16 2.48 -8.73 9.94
CA PHE A 16 2.02 -7.70 9.02
C PHE A 16 0.95 -6.83 9.66
N TRP A 17 -0.04 -7.42 10.34
CA TRP A 17 -1.07 -6.66 11.04
C TRP A 17 -0.50 -5.72 12.10
N CYS A 18 0.47 -6.18 12.90
CA CYS A 18 1.16 -5.33 13.86
C CYS A 18 1.90 -4.17 13.18
N VAL A 19 2.72 -4.47 12.16
CA VAL A 19 3.52 -3.46 11.43
C VAL A 19 2.62 -2.46 10.70
N PHE A 20 1.58 -2.94 10.03
CA PHE A 20 0.63 -2.11 9.29
C PHE A 20 -0.21 -1.23 10.23
N SER A 21 -0.64 -1.76 11.39
CA SER A 21 -1.35 -0.95 12.38
C SER A 21 -0.43 0.09 13.00
N TYR A 22 0.84 -0.26 13.21
CA TYR A 22 1.85 0.67 13.68
C TYR A 22 2.13 1.81 12.69
N LEU A 23 1.93 1.63 11.38
CA LEU A 23 1.99 2.73 10.41
C LEU A 23 1.04 3.88 10.79
N LEU A 24 -0.15 3.57 11.31
CA LEU A 24 -1.12 4.58 11.74
C LEU A 24 -0.62 5.35 12.96
N VAL A 25 0.09 4.69 13.87
CA VAL A 25 0.75 5.34 15.02
C VAL A 25 1.95 6.15 14.56
N PHE A 26 2.73 5.62 13.62
CA PHE A 26 3.91 6.28 13.07
C PHE A 26 3.54 7.59 12.38
N ILE A 27 2.57 7.57 11.46
CA ILE A 27 2.12 8.77 10.73
C ILE A 27 1.20 9.65 11.59
N GLY A 28 0.27 9.06 12.34
CA GLY A 28 -0.71 9.77 13.16
C GLY A 28 -0.22 10.16 14.56
N GLY A 29 1.07 9.97 14.86
CA GLY A 29 1.61 10.15 16.21
C GLY A 29 1.41 11.55 16.78
N SER A 30 1.63 12.59 15.96
CA SER A 30 1.38 13.99 16.36
C SER A 30 -0.09 14.28 16.61
N MET A 31 -1.00 13.65 15.86
CA MET A 31 -2.45 13.73 16.11
C MET A 31 -2.84 13.05 17.42
N ILE A 32 -2.31 11.84 17.69
CA ILE A 32 -2.57 11.10 18.94
C ILE A 32 -2.07 11.90 20.14
N SER A 33 -0.91 12.56 19.99
CA SER A 33 -0.28 13.40 21.02
C SER A 33 -1.11 14.64 21.41
N LEU A 34 -2.14 15.01 20.63
CA LEU A 34 -3.08 16.06 21.02
C LEU A 34 -4.02 15.65 22.16
N TYR A 35 -4.15 14.35 22.43
CA TYR A 35 -5.09 13.80 23.41
C TYR A 35 -4.41 12.99 24.51
N VAL A 36 -3.31 12.31 24.19
CA VAL A 36 -2.59 11.43 25.11
C VAL A 36 -1.10 11.58 24.90
N GLU A 37 -0.34 11.74 25.99
CA GLU A 37 1.12 11.72 25.93
C GLU A 37 1.62 10.35 25.48
N LEU A 38 2.35 10.33 24.37
CA LEU A 38 2.99 9.11 23.89
C LEU A 38 4.27 8.84 24.70
N PRO A 39 4.49 7.62 25.18
CA PRO A 39 5.75 7.26 25.84
C PRO A 39 6.96 7.55 24.94
N GLU A 40 8.08 7.97 25.53
CA GLU A 40 9.28 8.38 24.78
C GLU A 40 9.83 7.31 23.84
N PHE A 41 9.62 6.03 24.15
CA PHE A 41 10.06 4.92 23.30
C PHE A 41 9.20 4.75 22.03
N VAL A 42 8.04 5.39 21.95
CA VAL A 42 7.15 5.30 20.79
C VAL A 42 7.71 6.14 19.66
N LYS A 43 8.17 5.45 18.62
CA LYS A 43 8.65 6.09 17.39
C LYS A 43 7.48 6.58 16.53
N THR A 44 7.52 7.85 16.13
CA THR A 44 6.60 8.44 15.16
C THR A 44 7.39 9.09 14.03
N VAL A 45 6.69 9.58 13.01
CA VAL A 45 7.29 10.33 11.90
C VAL A 45 7.83 11.69 12.38
N ASP A 46 7.23 12.24 13.44
CA ASP A 46 7.48 13.57 13.98
C ASP A 46 8.39 13.58 15.22
N ALA A 47 8.56 12.45 15.91
CA ALA A 47 9.30 12.38 17.18
C ALA A 47 9.79 10.94 17.52
N GLY A 48 10.54 10.81 18.62
CA GLY A 48 10.95 9.54 19.20
C GLY A 48 12.34 9.05 18.74
N PRO A 49 12.85 7.97 19.35
CA PRO A 49 14.23 7.54 19.22
C PRO A 49 14.59 7.16 17.79
N VAL A 50 15.82 7.45 17.38
CA VAL A 50 16.37 7.02 16.09
C VAL A 50 17.27 5.83 16.32
N MET A 51 16.94 4.68 15.73
CA MET A 51 17.70 3.44 15.84
C MET A 51 18.04 2.93 14.44
N PHE A 52 19.25 2.36 14.26
CA PHE A 52 19.70 1.84 12.95
C PHE A 52 19.75 2.91 11.82
N ALA A 53 19.99 4.16 12.18
CA ALA A 53 20.22 5.24 11.22
C ALA A 53 21.48 5.01 10.38
N ILE A 54 21.49 5.61 9.19
CA ILE A 54 22.65 5.61 8.31
C ILE A 54 23.62 6.69 8.81
N PRO A 55 24.79 6.33 9.37
CA PRO A 55 25.69 7.31 9.98
C PRO A 55 26.29 8.24 8.94
N GLY A 56 26.43 9.52 9.29
CA GLY A 56 27.12 10.52 8.45
C GLY A 56 26.32 11.06 7.27
N ILE A 57 25.02 10.79 7.18
CA ILE A 57 24.13 11.30 6.12
C ILE A 57 23.14 12.31 6.73
N PRO A 58 22.89 13.47 6.08
CA PRO A 58 21.85 14.41 6.53
C PRO A 58 20.46 13.78 6.59
N GLU A 59 19.65 14.18 7.57
CA GLU A 59 18.33 13.62 7.91
C GLU A 59 17.43 13.43 6.69
N GLY A 60 17.22 14.50 5.90
CA GLY A 60 16.36 14.45 4.73
C GLY A 60 16.82 13.45 3.66
N LEU A 61 18.14 13.33 3.46
CA LEU A 61 18.70 12.36 2.51
C LEU A 61 18.61 10.93 3.07
N ALA A 62 18.89 10.74 4.36
CA ALA A 62 18.74 9.44 5.02
C ALA A 62 17.29 8.94 4.92
N ASN A 63 16.31 9.79 5.23
CA ASN A 63 14.88 9.50 5.09
C ASN A 63 14.48 9.18 3.65
N ALA A 64 15.00 9.93 2.67
CA ALA A 64 14.75 9.64 1.26
C ALA A 64 15.30 8.28 0.83
N LEU A 65 16.49 7.91 1.32
CA LEU A 65 17.08 6.58 1.07
C LEU A 65 16.28 5.46 1.73
N LEU A 66 15.69 5.67 2.91
CA LEU A 66 14.80 4.69 3.56
C LEU A 66 13.53 4.45 2.72
N VAL A 67 12.89 5.52 2.23
CA VAL A 67 11.71 5.39 1.35
C VAL A 67 12.10 4.73 0.02
N LEU A 68 13.26 5.08 -0.53
CA LEU A 68 13.77 4.43 -1.74
C LEU A 68 14.03 2.94 -1.51
N ALA A 69 14.63 2.55 -0.38
CA ALA A 69 14.89 1.16 -0.05
C ALA A 69 13.58 0.36 0.06
N PHE A 70 12.56 0.92 0.72
CA PHE A 70 11.21 0.38 0.73
C PHE A 70 10.65 0.22 -0.69
N GLY A 71 10.68 1.28 -1.49
CA GLY A 71 10.15 1.27 -2.85
C GLY A 71 10.84 0.26 -3.77
N VAL A 72 12.17 0.16 -3.69
CA VAL A 72 12.99 -0.79 -4.45
C VAL A 72 12.69 -2.21 -4.02
N GLN A 73 12.74 -2.53 -2.72
CA GLN A 73 12.46 -3.88 -2.23
C GLN A 73 11.05 -4.31 -2.65
N HIS A 74 10.04 -3.49 -2.38
CA HIS A 74 8.66 -3.82 -2.68
C HIS A 74 8.41 -3.98 -4.18
N SER A 75 8.93 -3.05 -4.99
CA SER A 75 8.75 -3.09 -6.44
C SER A 75 9.48 -4.24 -7.10
N VAL A 76 10.73 -4.53 -6.70
CA VAL A 76 11.54 -5.61 -7.27
C VAL A 76 10.89 -6.96 -6.96
N MET A 77 10.52 -7.20 -5.70
CA MET A 77 9.91 -8.48 -5.32
C MET A 77 8.49 -8.66 -5.89
N ALA A 78 7.80 -7.57 -6.25
CA ALA A 78 6.51 -7.67 -6.92
C ALA A 78 6.61 -8.15 -8.38
N ARG A 79 7.78 -8.03 -9.03
CA ARG A 79 7.96 -8.39 -10.45
C ARG A 79 8.03 -9.90 -10.68
N GLY A 80 7.40 -10.36 -11.76
CA GLY A 80 7.33 -11.78 -12.13
C GLY A 80 8.69 -12.48 -12.21
N LYS A 81 9.73 -11.81 -12.75
CA LYS A 81 11.09 -12.38 -12.82
C LYS A 81 11.66 -12.70 -11.43
N PHE A 82 11.50 -11.77 -10.48
CA PHE A 82 11.97 -11.99 -9.11
C PHE A 82 11.16 -13.07 -8.41
N LYS A 83 9.84 -13.12 -8.62
CA LYS A 83 8.99 -14.20 -8.09
C LYS A 83 9.46 -15.57 -8.56
N LEU A 84 9.72 -15.73 -9.86
CA LEU A 84 10.23 -16.98 -10.43
C LEU A 84 11.57 -17.38 -9.79
N TRP A 85 12.50 -16.43 -9.66
CA TRP A 85 13.78 -16.66 -8.98
C TRP A 85 13.59 -17.05 -7.50
N LEU A 86 12.75 -16.34 -6.76
CA LEU A 86 12.51 -16.62 -5.34
C LEU A 86 11.92 -18.01 -5.13
N THR A 87 11.01 -18.45 -6.01
CA THR A 87 10.41 -19.80 -5.95
C THR A 87 11.38 -20.95 -6.23
N GLN A 88 12.62 -20.66 -6.62
CA GLN A 88 13.70 -21.66 -6.68
C GLN A 88 14.22 -22.02 -5.28
N PHE A 89 14.04 -21.13 -4.30
CA PHE A 89 14.54 -21.28 -2.92
C PHE A 89 13.43 -21.50 -1.89
N VAL A 90 12.24 -20.95 -2.13
CA VAL A 90 11.08 -21.10 -1.23
C VAL A 90 9.93 -21.80 -1.94
N PRO A 91 9.11 -22.60 -1.21
CA PRO A 91 7.92 -23.22 -1.80
C PRO A 91 7.01 -22.17 -2.44
N GLN A 92 6.44 -22.49 -3.61
CA GLN A 92 5.58 -21.57 -4.37
C GLN A 92 4.43 -20.99 -3.52
N ALA A 93 3.84 -21.80 -2.63
CA ALA A 93 2.77 -21.34 -1.75
C ALA A 93 3.22 -20.26 -0.74
N LEU A 94 4.51 -20.22 -0.38
CA LEU A 94 5.08 -19.26 0.58
C LEU A 94 5.63 -17.99 -0.08
N GLU A 95 5.77 -17.92 -1.41
CA GLU A 95 6.32 -16.76 -2.13
C GLU A 95 5.71 -15.45 -1.64
N ARG A 96 4.37 -15.38 -1.60
CA ARG A 96 3.67 -14.17 -1.17
C ARG A 96 3.88 -13.85 0.30
N SER A 97 3.96 -14.85 1.17
CA SER A 97 4.23 -14.63 2.61
C SER A 97 5.66 -14.12 2.82
N VAL A 98 6.65 -14.66 2.10
CA VAL A 98 8.04 -14.19 2.15
C VAL A 98 8.16 -12.75 1.65
N PHE A 99 7.45 -12.41 0.57
CA PHE A 99 7.31 -11.02 0.11
C PHE A 99 6.79 -10.08 1.21
N VAL A 100 5.71 -10.49 1.90
CA VAL A 100 5.11 -9.69 2.98
C VAL A 100 6.07 -9.53 4.15
N LEU A 101 6.73 -10.63 4.57
CA LEU A 101 7.70 -10.59 5.66
C LEU A 101 8.89 -9.66 5.33
N ALA A 102 9.46 -9.78 4.13
CA ALA A 102 10.55 -8.90 3.69
C ALA A 102 10.13 -7.43 3.69
N THR A 103 8.91 -7.14 3.23
CA THR A 103 8.33 -5.79 3.28
C THR A 103 8.16 -5.30 4.72
N CYS A 104 7.71 -6.16 5.64
CA CYS A 104 7.59 -5.82 7.05
C CYS A 104 8.94 -5.47 7.67
N VAL A 105 9.99 -6.23 7.36
CA VAL A 105 11.35 -5.96 7.85
C VAL A 105 11.85 -4.60 7.38
N VAL A 106 11.66 -4.27 6.10
CA VAL A 106 12.07 -2.97 5.55
C VAL A 106 11.23 -1.83 6.12
N LEU A 107 9.94 -2.03 6.36
CA LEU A 107 9.09 -1.04 7.02
C LEU A 107 9.47 -0.81 8.49
N ILE A 108 9.75 -1.87 9.25
CA ILE A 108 10.26 -1.74 10.62
C ILE A 108 11.57 -0.94 10.61
N TRP A 109 12.50 -1.28 9.72
CA TRP A 109 13.74 -0.52 9.59
C TRP A 109 13.46 0.95 9.22
N LEU A 110 12.56 1.21 8.27
CA LEU A 110 12.15 2.56 7.91
C LEU A 110 11.63 3.33 9.13
N TYR A 111 10.74 2.75 9.94
CA TYR A 111 10.20 3.42 11.13
C TYR A 111 11.29 3.73 12.15
N LEU A 112 12.12 2.74 12.47
CA LEU A 112 13.14 2.86 13.51
C LEU A 112 14.27 3.82 13.09
N ALA A 113 14.69 3.77 11.84
CA ALA A 113 15.79 4.59 11.30
C ALA A 113 15.35 5.98 10.85
N TRP A 114 14.04 6.24 10.79
CA TRP A 114 13.50 7.55 10.41
C TRP A 114 14.02 8.65 11.33
N GLN A 115 14.55 9.72 10.75
CA GLN A 115 15.08 10.87 11.48
C GLN A 115 14.02 11.98 11.50
N PRO A 116 13.42 12.31 12.65
CA PRO A 116 12.42 13.37 12.74
C PRO A 116 13.03 14.72 12.39
N MET A 117 12.27 15.55 11.66
CA MET A 117 12.67 16.91 11.31
C MET A 117 11.58 17.86 11.82
N GLU A 118 11.76 18.34 13.05
CA GLU A 118 10.71 18.92 13.90
C GLU A 118 10.17 20.28 13.45
N TYR A 119 10.74 20.88 12.41
CA TYR A 119 10.26 22.15 11.88
C TYR A 119 8.78 22.05 11.47
N GLN A 120 7.92 22.78 12.18
CA GLN A 120 6.49 22.77 11.91
C GLN A 120 6.17 23.56 10.64
N VAL A 121 5.62 22.89 9.64
CA VAL A 121 5.17 23.50 8.38
C VAL A 121 3.78 24.11 8.56
N TRP A 122 2.86 23.36 9.19
CA TRP A 122 1.56 23.90 9.57
C TRP A 122 1.03 23.27 10.85
N PHE A 123 0.14 24.04 11.49
CA PHE A 123 -0.70 23.61 12.58
C PHE A 123 -2.13 24.11 12.36
N VAL A 124 -3.11 23.20 12.46
CA VAL A 124 -4.53 23.49 12.30
C VAL A 124 -5.27 23.14 13.59
N SER A 125 -6.08 24.08 14.07
CA SER A 125 -6.85 23.95 15.31
C SER A 125 -8.37 24.04 15.07
N GLY A 126 -9.15 23.80 16.13
CA GLY A 126 -10.61 23.90 16.10
C GLY A 126 -11.29 22.86 15.20
N VAL A 127 -12.40 23.25 14.57
CA VAL A 127 -13.22 22.35 13.73
C VAL A 127 -12.43 21.74 12.57
N TRP A 128 -11.50 22.49 11.99
CA TRP A 128 -10.67 22.02 10.86
C TRP A 128 -9.68 20.93 11.28
N SER A 129 -9.18 20.99 12.51
CA SER A 129 -8.38 19.90 13.09
C SER A 129 -9.20 18.61 13.12
N GLY A 130 -10.41 18.65 13.70
CA GLY A 130 -11.29 17.49 13.76
C GLY A 130 -11.65 16.90 12.39
N LEU A 131 -11.85 17.75 11.37
CA LEU A 131 -12.10 17.29 10.00
C LEU A 131 -10.90 16.57 9.39
N LEU A 132 -9.66 17.04 9.64
CA LEU A 132 -8.45 16.36 9.18
C LEU A 132 -8.30 15.00 9.86
N GLN A 133 -8.51 14.92 11.17
CA GLN A 133 -8.45 13.66 11.91
C GLN A 133 -9.53 12.66 11.44
N LEU A 134 -10.74 13.14 11.17
CA LEU A 134 -11.80 12.30 10.60
C LEU A 134 -11.42 11.80 9.21
N ALA A 135 -10.82 12.65 8.37
CA ALA A 135 -10.34 12.26 7.05
C ALA A 135 -9.19 11.23 7.13
N PHE A 136 -8.26 11.36 8.08
CA PHE A 136 -7.23 10.38 8.37
C PHE A 136 -7.84 9.02 8.75
N ALA A 137 -8.76 9.01 9.72
CA ALA A 137 -9.42 7.79 10.20
C ALA A 137 -10.25 7.13 9.08
N ALA A 138 -10.97 7.93 8.28
CA ALA A 138 -11.68 7.46 7.10
C ALA A 138 -10.71 6.87 6.05
N GLY A 139 -9.55 7.50 5.84
CA GLY A 139 -8.48 6.99 5.00
C GLY A 139 -7.97 5.63 5.46
N ALA A 140 -7.66 5.47 6.74
CA ALA A 140 -7.24 4.21 7.33
C ALA A 140 -8.31 3.12 7.18
N GLY A 141 -9.57 3.44 7.47
CA GLY A 141 -10.71 2.55 7.25
C GLY A 141 -10.89 2.15 5.78
N LEU A 142 -10.69 3.10 4.86
CA LEU A 142 -10.77 2.88 3.42
C LEU A 142 -9.69 1.91 2.93
N VAL A 143 -8.45 2.04 3.41
CA VAL A 143 -7.36 1.10 3.09
C VAL A 143 -7.75 -0.30 3.53
N LEU A 144 -8.14 -0.46 4.80
CA LEU A 144 -8.52 -1.77 5.33
C LEU A 144 -9.69 -2.37 4.56
N TRP A 145 -10.75 -1.61 4.34
CA TRP A 145 -11.93 -2.07 3.62
C TRP A 145 -11.60 -2.49 2.17
N ALA A 146 -10.78 -1.72 1.47
CA ALA A 146 -10.38 -2.01 0.10
C ALA A 146 -9.64 -3.37 -0.02
N THR A 147 -8.87 -3.77 1.01
CA THR A 147 -8.19 -5.08 0.98
C THR A 147 -9.18 -6.26 0.95
N PHE A 148 -10.30 -6.18 1.67
CA PHE A 148 -11.35 -7.20 1.67
C PHE A 148 -12.13 -7.26 0.36
N MET A 149 -12.21 -6.14 -0.36
CA MET A 149 -12.96 -6.06 -1.62
C MET A 149 -12.27 -6.70 -2.81
N ILE A 150 -10.94 -6.80 -2.80
CA ILE A 150 -10.19 -7.53 -3.84
C ILE A 150 -10.08 -9.00 -3.44
N SER A 151 -9.21 -9.29 -2.45
CA SER A 151 -8.96 -10.63 -1.93
C SER A 151 -7.92 -10.56 -0.80
N HIS A 152 -8.35 -10.22 0.42
CA HIS A 152 -7.46 -9.99 1.57
C HIS A 152 -6.51 -11.18 1.83
N GLY A 153 -7.04 -12.40 1.81
CA GLY A 153 -6.24 -13.61 2.04
C GLY A 153 -5.18 -13.83 0.96
N GLN A 154 -5.48 -13.56 -0.31
CA GLN A 154 -4.51 -13.66 -1.40
C GLN A 154 -3.47 -12.53 -1.36
N LEU A 155 -3.89 -11.34 -0.95
CA LEU A 155 -3.01 -10.17 -0.81
C LEU A 155 -1.89 -10.44 0.19
N PHE A 156 -2.13 -11.23 1.24
CA PHE A 156 -1.15 -11.50 2.29
C PHE A 156 -0.56 -12.91 2.28
N GLY A 157 -0.94 -13.77 1.35
CA GLY A 157 -0.32 -15.09 1.18
C GLY A 157 -0.99 -16.23 1.94
N ILE A 158 -2.04 -15.97 2.73
CA ILE A 158 -2.75 -17.00 3.51
C ILE A 158 -3.56 -17.92 2.59
N SER A 159 -4.21 -17.35 1.57
CA SER A 159 -5.03 -18.13 0.63
C SER A 159 -4.19 -19.21 -0.05
N GLN A 160 -3.00 -18.83 -0.52
CA GLN A 160 -2.06 -19.69 -1.24
C GLN A 160 -1.62 -20.89 -0.41
N THR A 161 -1.28 -20.69 0.87
CA THR A 161 -0.90 -21.80 1.75
C THR A 161 -2.09 -22.62 2.23
N TRP A 162 -3.26 -22.01 2.42
CA TRP A 162 -4.50 -22.72 2.73
C TRP A 162 -4.91 -23.67 1.60
N HIS A 163 -4.98 -23.19 0.37
CA HIS A 163 -5.30 -24.00 -0.81
C HIS A 163 -4.25 -25.11 -1.01
N ALA A 164 -2.96 -24.79 -0.90
CA ALA A 164 -1.90 -25.78 -0.98
C ALA A 164 -2.03 -26.89 0.08
N MET A 165 -2.39 -26.53 1.32
CA MET A 165 -2.64 -27.46 2.43
C MET A 165 -3.82 -28.38 2.13
N ARG A 166 -4.88 -27.86 1.52
CA ARG A 166 -6.04 -28.64 1.08
C ARG A 166 -5.84 -29.43 -0.21
N GLY A 167 -4.67 -29.31 -0.85
CA GLY A 167 -4.39 -29.95 -2.14
C GLY A 167 -5.17 -29.32 -3.30
N MET A 168 -5.66 -28.10 -3.14
CA MET A 168 -6.41 -27.36 -4.16
C MET A 168 -5.48 -26.39 -4.90
N LYS A 169 -5.82 -26.08 -6.15
CA LYS A 169 -5.18 -25.01 -6.90
C LYS A 169 -5.73 -23.65 -6.42
N GLU A 170 -4.86 -22.65 -6.34
CA GLU A 170 -5.27 -21.27 -6.04
C GLU A 170 -6.17 -20.75 -7.18
N PRO A 171 -7.35 -20.18 -6.89
CA PRO A 171 -8.21 -19.61 -7.92
C PRO A 171 -7.59 -18.33 -8.51
N ASP A 172 -7.73 -18.17 -9.83
CA ASP A 172 -7.35 -16.93 -10.50
C ASP A 172 -8.24 -15.77 -10.03
N ILE A 173 -7.64 -14.58 -9.86
CA ILE A 173 -8.36 -13.36 -9.50
C ILE A 173 -9.24 -12.93 -10.70
N PRO A 174 -10.58 -12.97 -10.59
CA PRO A 174 -11.45 -12.49 -11.65
C PRO A 174 -11.42 -10.96 -11.73
N PHE A 175 -11.69 -10.41 -12.91
CA PHE A 175 -11.91 -8.97 -13.04
C PHE A 175 -13.29 -8.60 -12.48
N ILE A 176 -13.30 -8.02 -11.28
CA ILE A 176 -14.49 -7.52 -10.58
C ILE A 176 -14.30 -6.05 -10.18
N THR A 177 -15.39 -5.29 -10.16
CA THR A 177 -15.42 -3.88 -9.73
C THR A 177 -16.46 -3.67 -8.63
N PRO A 178 -16.24 -4.21 -7.42
CA PRO A 178 -17.20 -4.12 -6.32
C PRO A 178 -17.27 -2.71 -5.72
N SER A 179 -18.45 -2.28 -5.27
CA SER A 179 -18.72 -1.04 -4.50
C SER A 179 -17.79 0.16 -4.80
N LEU A 180 -16.78 0.43 -3.96
CA LEU A 180 -15.78 1.49 -4.10
C LEU A 180 -15.05 1.52 -5.45
N TYR A 181 -14.81 0.36 -6.07
CA TYR A 181 -14.19 0.27 -7.39
C TYR A 181 -15.10 0.80 -8.51
N LYS A 182 -16.36 1.12 -8.23
CA LYS A 182 -17.24 1.82 -9.19
C LYS A 182 -17.03 3.34 -9.20
N VAL A 183 -16.45 3.90 -8.13
CA VAL A 183 -16.27 5.35 -7.96
C VAL A 183 -14.81 5.79 -8.03
N SER A 184 -13.86 4.89 -7.73
CA SER A 184 -12.43 5.11 -7.86
C SER A 184 -11.76 3.81 -8.31
N ARG A 185 -10.80 3.87 -9.24
CA ARG A 185 -10.04 2.67 -9.64
C ARG A 185 -9.10 2.20 -8.54
N HIS A 186 -8.67 3.11 -7.68
CA HIS A 186 -7.65 2.87 -6.69
C HIS A 186 -8.07 3.38 -5.29
N PRO A 187 -9.16 2.84 -4.71
CA PRO A 187 -9.66 3.31 -3.41
C PRO A 187 -8.65 3.06 -2.27
N MET A 188 -7.86 2.00 -2.35
CA MET A 188 -6.79 1.72 -1.40
C MET A 188 -5.72 2.83 -1.40
N TYR A 189 -5.25 3.24 -2.59
CA TYR A 189 -4.27 4.33 -2.68
C TYR A 189 -4.86 5.68 -2.26
N LEU A 190 -6.14 5.94 -2.55
CA LEU A 190 -6.83 7.12 -2.01
C LEU A 190 -6.80 7.13 -0.47
N GLY A 191 -7.07 5.98 0.17
CA GLY A 191 -6.98 5.86 1.62
C GLY A 191 -5.58 6.12 2.16
N ILE A 192 -4.55 5.63 1.48
CA ILE A 192 -3.14 5.90 1.84
C ILE A 192 -2.83 7.39 1.74
N LEU A 193 -3.29 8.07 0.68
CA LEU A 193 -3.09 9.53 0.54
C LEU A 193 -3.77 10.30 1.67
N PHE A 194 -4.97 9.90 2.10
CA PHE A 194 -5.60 10.51 3.28
C PHE A 194 -4.79 10.30 4.55
N VAL A 195 -4.29 9.09 4.80
CA VAL A 195 -3.43 8.79 5.97
C VAL A 195 -2.17 9.67 5.96
N LEU A 196 -1.54 9.87 4.79
CA LEU A 196 -0.31 10.65 4.68
C LEU A 196 -0.52 12.17 4.80
N TRP A 197 -1.65 12.70 4.34
CA TRP A 197 -1.82 14.16 4.19
C TRP A 197 -2.81 14.77 5.18
N ALA A 198 -3.76 14.00 5.71
CA ALA A 198 -4.83 14.51 6.56
C ALA A 198 -4.39 14.61 8.03
N THR A 199 -3.38 15.43 8.32
CA THR A 199 -2.91 15.67 9.69
C THR A 199 -3.05 17.15 10.09
N PRO A 200 -3.52 17.45 11.31
CA PRO A 200 -3.55 18.82 11.83
C PRO A 200 -2.16 19.37 12.13
N VAL A 201 -1.18 18.50 12.37
CA VAL A 201 0.22 18.87 12.65
C VAL A 201 1.08 18.27 11.54
N MET A 202 1.75 19.11 10.77
CA MET A 202 2.69 18.67 9.74
C MET A 202 4.05 19.25 10.03
N THR A 203 5.02 18.39 10.31
CA THR A 203 6.44 18.76 10.36
C THR A 203 7.08 18.62 8.98
N LEU A 204 8.28 19.15 8.83
CA LEU A 204 9.07 18.99 7.61
C LEU A 204 9.36 17.52 7.32
N GLY A 205 9.64 16.73 8.36
CA GLY A 205 9.88 15.29 8.24
C GLY A 205 8.64 14.58 7.70
N HIS A 206 7.49 14.83 8.32
CA HIS A 206 6.21 14.27 7.85
C HIS A 206 5.91 14.71 6.41
N LEU A 207 6.10 15.98 6.06
CA LEU A 207 5.87 16.47 4.70
C LEU A 207 6.74 15.73 3.66
N ILE A 208 8.02 15.48 3.99
CA ILE A 208 8.93 14.69 3.16
C ILE A 208 8.43 13.25 3.03
N ALA A 209 8.03 12.61 4.13
CA ALA A 209 7.46 11.26 4.12
C ALA A 209 6.24 11.19 3.20
N SER A 210 5.28 12.08 3.39
CA SER A 210 4.02 12.12 2.63
C SER A 210 4.28 12.39 1.16
N SER A 211 5.21 13.28 0.83
CA SER A 211 5.57 13.59 -0.55
C SER A 211 6.22 12.40 -1.26
N LEU A 212 7.25 11.79 -0.64
CA LEU A 212 7.98 10.67 -1.23
C LEU A 212 7.12 9.42 -1.36
N LEU A 213 6.33 9.09 -0.32
CA LEU A 213 5.42 7.94 -0.36
C LEU A 213 4.28 8.17 -1.36
N SER A 214 3.76 9.39 -1.49
CA SER A 214 2.77 9.73 -2.51
C SER A 214 3.34 9.58 -3.91
N PHE A 215 4.56 10.08 -4.16
CA PHE A 215 5.25 9.88 -5.43
C PHE A 215 5.40 8.39 -5.77
N TYR A 216 5.80 7.58 -4.78
CA TYR A 216 5.87 6.13 -4.94
C TYR A 216 4.51 5.49 -5.24
N VAL A 217 3.43 5.93 -4.57
CA VAL A 217 2.05 5.49 -4.86
C VAL A 217 1.67 5.74 -6.31
N PHE A 218 1.95 6.94 -6.86
CA PHE A 218 1.64 7.24 -8.26
C PHE A 218 2.47 6.40 -9.25
N ILE A 219 3.73 6.11 -8.93
CA ILE A 219 4.53 5.14 -9.69
C ILE A 219 3.87 3.76 -9.65
N GLY A 220 3.47 3.30 -8.47
CA GLY A 220 2.78 2.03 -8.25
C GLY A 220 1.51 1.91 -9.09
N ILE A 221 0.65 2.93 -9.06
CA ILE A 221 -0.55 3.03 -9.90
C ILE A 221 -0.20 2.86 -11.38
N GLY A 222 0.82 3.58 -11.87
CA GLY A 222 1.21 3.50 -13.28
C GLY A 222 1.62 2.09 -13.70
N TYR A 223 2.32 1.35 -12.83
CA TYR A 223 2.66 -0.05 -13.09
C TYR A 223 1.45 -0.98 -12.98
N GLU A 224 0.61 -0.80 -11.96
CA GLU A 224 -0.58 -1.62 -11.75
C GLU A 224 -1.56 -1.50 -12.91
N GLU A 225 -1.82 -0.29 -13.40
CA GLU A 225 -2.72 -0.11 -14.55
C GLU A 225 -2.16 -0.74 -15.83
N ARG A 226 -0.82 -0.72 -16.02
CA ARG A 226 -0.17 -1.42 -17.14
C ARG A 226 -0.33 -2.93 -17.03
N ASP A 227 -0.12 -3.49 -15.85
CA ASP A 227 -0.28 -4.93 -15.59
C ASP A 227 -1.74 -5.37 -15.75
N LEU A 228 -2.70 -4.55 -15.29
CA LEU A 228 -4.14 -4.79 -15.45
C LEU A 228 -4.58 -4.68 -16.92
N LEU A 229 -4.04 -3.72 -17.68
CA LEU A 229 -4.27 -3.65 -19.13
C LEU A 229 -3.70 -4.88 -19.85
N ALA A 230 -2.50 -5.32 -19.49
CA ALA A 230 -1.90 -6.52 -20.07
C ALA A 230 -2.70 -7.79 -19.75
N ARG A 231 -3.29 -7.87 -18.55
CA ARG A 231 -4.05 -9.05 -18.08
C ARG A 231 -5.49 -9.08 -18.58
N PHE A 232 -6.19 -7.95 -18.57
CA PHE A 232 -7.64 -7.87 -18.81
C PHE A 232 -8.01 -7.13 -20.10
N GLY A 233 -7.04 -6.55 -20.81
CA GLY A 233 -7.21 -5.96 -22.14
C GLY A 233 -8.34 -4.94 -22.22
N LYS A 234 -9.24 -5.15 -23.20
CA LYS A 234 -10.35 -4.24 -23.50
C LYS A 234 -11.28 -4.00 -22.30
N ARG A 235 -11.52 -5.01 -21.46
CA ARG A 235 -12.40 -4.87 -20.29
C ARG A 235 -11.89 -3.81 -19.32
N TYR A 236 -10.59 -3.84 -19.02
CA TYR A 236 -9.97 -2.85 -18.15
C TYR A 236 -9.87 -1.48 -18.82
N TYR A 237 -9.56 -1.45 -20.12
CA TYR A 237 -9.54 -0.19 -20.88
C TYR A 237 -10.89 0.54 -20.84
N VAL A 238 -12.01 -0.17 -21.07
CA VAL A 238 -13.35 0.41 -20.96
C VAL A 238 -13.64 0.89 -19.53
N TYR A 239 -13.24 0.12 -18.52
CA TYR A 239 -13.37 0.53 -17.12
C TYR A 239 -12.62 1.84 -16.81
N MET A 240 -11.40 2.01 -17.32
CA MET A 240 -10.61 3.25 -17.17
C MET A 240 -11.27 4.49 -17.77
N GLN A 241 -12.17 4.32 -18.74
CA GLN A 241 -12.89 5.44 -19.34
C GLN A 241 -14.04 5.96 -18.45
N HIS A 242 -14.60 5.11 -17.60
CA HIS A 242 -15.81 5.43 -16.84
C HIS A 242 -15.53 5.75 -15.37
N VAL A 243 -14.49 5.16 -14.79
CA VAL A 243 -14.16 5.31 -13.37
C VAL A 243 -12.86 6.10 -13.24
N PRO A 244 -12.81 7.20 -12.48
CA PRO A 244 -11.60 8.00 -12.31
C PRO A 244 -10.53 7.25 -11.51
N GLN A 245 -9.26 7.67 -11.66
CA GLN A 245 -8.12 6.95 -11.10
C GLN A 245 -8.10 6.95 -9.57
N ILE A 246 -8.20 8.14 -8.94
CA ILE A 246 -8.11 8.30 -7.49
C ILE A 246 -9.35 9.02 -6.94
N LEU A 247 -9.49 10.32 -7.22
CA LEU A 247 -10.61 11.10 -6.67
C LEU A 247 -11.89 10.87 -7.49
N PRO A 248 -13.05 10.64 -6.84
CA PRO A 248 -14.33 10.44 -7.49
C PRO A 248 -14.93 11.77 -7.99
N ILE A 249 -14.13 12.57 -8.70
CA ILE A 249 -14.51 13.89 -9.23
C ILE A 249 -14.41 13.83 -10.76
N GLY A 250 -15.45 14.30 -11.45
CA GLY A 250 -15.44 14.43 -12.90
C GLY A 250 -15.58 13.09 -13.65
N PHE A 251 -16.68 12.36 -13.41
CA PHE A 251 -17.05 11.19 -14.19
C PHE A 251 -16.91 11.49 -15.69
N ARG A 252 -15.99 10.79 -16.36
CA ARG A 252 -15.77 10.96 -17.79
C ARG A 252 -16.87 10.18 -18.52
N LYS A 253 -17.68 10.88 -19.34
CA LYS A 253 -18.49 10.21 -20.36
C LYS A 253 -17.54 9.47 -21.30
N ALA A 254 -17.82 8.19 -21.56
CA ALA A 254 -16.97 7.38 -22.42
C ALA A 254 -16.77 8.06 -23.78
N PRO A 255 -15.52 8.24 -24.25
CA PRO A 255 -15.31 8.65 -25.63
C PRO A 255 -15.74 7.50 -26.54
N ASN A 256 -16.75 7.77 -27.37
CA ASN A 256 -17.25 6.84 -28.38
C ASN A 256 -16.27 6.79 -29.58
N ASN A 257 -14.99 6.47 -29.34
CA ASN A 257 -13.96 6.43 -30.36
C ASN A 257 -13.68 4.97 -30.79
N PRO A 258 -14.21 4.53 -31.94
CA PRO A 258 -14.06 3.16 -32.43
C PRO A 258 -12.61 2.77 -32.74
N ALA A 259 -11.73 3.73 -33.08
CA ALA A 259 -10.34 3.44 -33.45
C ALA A 259 -9.51 2.89 -32.28
N LYS A 260 -9.75 3.35 -31.04
CA LYS A 260 -9.08 2.79 -29.85
C LYS A 260 -9.72 1.49 -29.37
N GLN A 261 -10.97 1.22 -29.73
CA GLN A 261 -11.63 -0.06 -29.43
C GLN A 261 -11.16 -1.19 -30.35
N ALA A 262 -10.75 -0.85 -31.58
CA ALA A 262 -10.21 -1.78 -32.59
C ALA A 262 -8.75 -2.18 -32.35
N ALA A 263 -8.00 -1.43 -31.52
CA ALA A 263 -6.60 -1.71 -31.18
C ALA A 263 -6.43 -2.88 -30.19
N PHE A 264 -7.53 -3.39 -29.63
CA PHE A 264 -7.52 -4.58 -28.79
C PHE A 264 -8.02 -5.77 -29.62
N PRO A 265 -7.29 -6.91 -29.67
CA PRO A 265 -7.75 -8.08 -30.41
C PRO A 265 -9.15 -8.48 -29.95
N ALA A 266 -10.02 -8.82 -30.92
CA ALA A 266 -11.33 -9.37 -30.64
C ALA A 266 -11.17 -10.59 -29.72
N GLU A 267 -12.03 -10.68 -28.69
CA GLU A 267 -12.00 -11.72 -27.68
C GLU A 267 -11.84 -13.10 -28.33
N GLY A 268 -10.68 -13.73 -28.12
CA GLY A 268 -10.53 -15.16 -28.38
C GLY A 268 -11.43 -15.88 -27.39
N ASN A 269 -12.47 -16.55 -27.90
CA ASN A 269 -13.35 -17.42 -27.15
C ASN A 269 -12.54 -18.39 -26.26
N GLN A 270 -12.39 -18.06 -24.98
CA GLN A 270 -12.03 -19.05 -23.97
C GLN A 270 -13.33 -19.71 -23.52
N LYS A 271 -13.63 -20.83 -24.18
CA LYS A 271 -14.45 -21.90 -23.60
C LYS A 271 -13.66 -22.60 -22.50
#